data_AF-A0A9W4QVK8-F1
#
_entry.id   AF-A0A9W4QVK8-F1
#
_cell.length_a   1.000
_cell.length_b   1.000
_cell.length_c   1.000
_cell.angle_alpha   90.00
_cell.angle_beta   90.00
_cell.angle_gamma   90.00
#
_symmetry.space_group_name_H-M   'P 1'
#
loop_
_entity.id
_entity.type
_entity.pdbx_description
1 polymer ?
#
loop_
_entity_poly.entity_id
_entity_poly.type
_entity_poly.pdbx_seq_one_letter_code
_entity_poly.pdbx_strand_id
1 'polypeptide(L)'
;MVIKMTHPLKGNEKVIGLNFLENKAQREDAIKARDTNTIVMAGPLQLVQGSEALIARVPVYLPENNAFWGLLSVVLDIEKVYENSGIIELQQNII
;
A
#
# COMPACT_ATOMS: atom_id res chain seq x y z
N MET A 1 12.55 3.95 5.46
CA MET A 1 11.42 3.00 5.48
C MET A 1 11.65 2.00 4.36
N VAL A 2 12.30 0.86 4.68
CA VAL A 2 12.73 -0.15 3.71
C VAL A 2 11.97 -1.44 4.00
N ILE A 3 11.44 -2.10 2.96
CA ILE A 3 10.73 -3.37 3.14
C ILE A 3 11.72 -4.46 3.55
N LYS A 4 11.46 -5.08 4.71
CA LYS A 4 12.27 -6.19 5.25
C LYS A 4 11.52 -7.51 5.31
N MET A 5 10.19 -7.48 5.28
CA MET A 5 9.33 -8.65 5.40
C MET A 5 8.17 -8.51 4.43
N THR A 6 7.71 -9.62 3.89
CA THR A 6 6.52 -9.70 3.04
C THR A 6 5.87 -11.06 3.19
N HIS A 7 4.56 -11.14 2.99
CA HIS A 7 3.80 -12.38 3.01
C HIS A 7 2.72 -12.38 1.91
N PRO A 8 2.59 -13.47 1.12
CA PRO A 8 3.54 -14.57 1.03
C PRO A 8 4.88 -14.09 0.44
N LEU A 9 5.99 -14.74 0.78
CA LEU A 9 7.29 -14.41 0.18
C LEU A 9 7.34 -14.81 -1.29
N LYS A 10 6.81 -16.00 -1.61
CA LYS A 10 6.79 -16.54 -2.97
C LYS A 10 6.06 -15.58 -3.92
N GLY A 11 6.78 -15.07 -4.92
CA GLY A 11 6.26 -14.12 -5.91
C GLY A 11 6.40 -12.64 -5.51
N ASN A 12 6.84 -12.36 -4.27
CA ASN A 12 7.01 -11.01 -3.74
C ASN A 12 8.47 -10.70 -3.35
N GLU A 13 9.43 -11.54 -3.73
CA GLU A 13 10.83 -11.41 -3.35
C GLU A 13 11.41 -10.06 -3.81
N LYS A 14 10.96 -9.56 -4.97
CA LYS A 14 11.40 -8.29 -5.57
C LYS A 14 11.06 -7.05 -4.74
N VAL A 15 10.11 -7.13 -3.80
CA VAL A 15 9.79 -5.97 -2.95
C VAL A 15 10.74 -5.82 -1.76
N ILE A 16 11.45 -6.89 -1.39
CA ILE A 16 12.42 -6.83 -0.29
C ILE A 16 13.55 -5.87 -0.68
N GLY A 17 13.89 -4.95 0.22
CA GLY A 17 14.90 -3.92 -0.02
C GLY A 17 14.37 -2.66 -0.70
N LEU A 18 13.11 -2.63 -1.15
CA LEU A 18 12.50 -1.40 -1.67
C LEU A 18 12.49 -0.31 -0.58
N ASN A 19 13.10 0.84 -0.87
CA ASN A 19 13.11 2.00 0.00
C ASN A 19 12.01 2.99 -0.42
N PHE A 20 10.98 3.15 0.40
CA PHE A 20 9.89 4.10 0.09
C PHE A 20 10.36 5.56 0.03
N LEU A 21 11.47 5.90 0.68
CA LEU A 21 11.99 7.27 0.66
C LEU A 21 12.67 7.64 -0.66
N GLU A 22 13.11 6.63 -1.43
CA GLU A 22 13.74 6.80 -2.74
C GLU A 22 12.74 6.56 -3.89
N ASN A 23 11.62 5.89 -3.61
CA ASN A 23 10.56 5.68 -4.57
C ASN A 23 9.59 6.88 -4.60
N LYS A 24 9.71 7.75 -5.61
CA LYS A 24 8.88 8.95 -5.76
C LYS A 24 7.37 8.66 -5.70
N ALA A 25 6.91 7.55 -6.29
CA ALA A 25 5.50 7.20 -6.36
C ALA A 25 4.91 6.73 -5.01
N GLN A 26 5.76 6.30 -4.06
CA GLN A 26 5.32 5.78 -2.77
C GLN A 26 5.70 6.67 -1.58
N ARG A 27 6.60 7.62 -1.79
CA ARG A 27 7.22 8.44 -0.75
C ARG A 27 6.22 9.29 0.03
N GLU A 28 5.36 10.03 -0.67
CA GLU A 28 4.48 11.01 -0.05
C GLU A 28 3.50 10.34 0.93
N ASP A 29 2.77 9.34 0.46
CA ASP A 29 1.82 8.60 1.29
C ASP A 29 2.49 7.82 2.44
N ALA A 30 3.70 7.31 2.24
CA ALA A 30 4.46 6.65 3.29
C ALA A 30 4.87 7.64 4.40
N ILE A 31 5.31 8.84 4.01
CA ILE A 31 5.62 9.93 4.95
C ILE A 31 4.34 10.40 5.64
N LYS A 32 3.25 10.58 4.89
CA LYS A 32 1.94 10.97 5.44
C LYS A 32 1.48 9.99 6.51
N ALA A 33 1.45 8.68 6.20
CA ALA A 33 1.03 7.65 7.15
C ALA A 33 1.87 7.69 8.44
N ARG A 34 3.20 7.82 8.30
CA ARG A 34 4.10 8.01 9.45
C ARG A 34 3.71 9.26 10.24
N ASP A 35 3.74 10.43 9.61
CA ASP A 35 3.66 11.73 10.28
C ASP A 35 2.29 12.00 10.90
N THR A 36 1.21 11.46 10.33
CA THR A 36 -0.15 11.63 10.86
C THR A 36 -0.55 10.55 11.87
N ASN A 37 0.21 9.44 11.96
CA ASN A 37 -0.18 8.25 12.71
C ASN A 37 -1.62 7.78 12.37
N THR A 38 -1.97 7.84 11.08
CA THR A 38 -3.25 7.34 10.56
C THR A 38 -3.04 6.39 9.40
N ILE A 39 -4.02 5.52 9.16
CA ILE A 39 -4.04 4.71 7.95
C ILE A 39 -4.15 5.64 6.73
N VAL A 40 -3.30 5.43 5.73
CA VAL A 40 -3.37 6.14 4.45
C VAL A 40 -3.63 5.14 3.33
N MET A 41 -4.67 5.41 2.56
CA MET A 41 -4.96 4.68 1.31
C MET A 41 -4.20 5.35 0.17
N ALA A 42 -3.44 4.56 -0.58
CA ALA A 42 -2.63 5.02 -1.69
C ALA A 42 -2.97 4.27 -2.97
N GLY A 43 -3.16 4.98 -4.06
CA GLY A 43 -3.33 4.42 -5.40
C GLY A 43 -4.60 4.85 -6.13
N PRO A 44 -4.90 4.19 -7.27
CA PRO A 44 -4.19 3.03 -7.81
C PRO A 44 -2.71 3.29 -8.17
N LEU A 45 -1.80 2.40 -7.75
CA LEU A 45 -0.37 2.51 -8.02
C LEU A 45 0.09 1.30 -8.84
N GLN A 46 0.98 1.53 -9.80
CA GLN A 46 1.72 0.46 -10.44
C GLN A 46 2.78 -0.10 -9.49
N LEU A 47 2.66 -1.39 -9.16
CA LEU A 47 3.64 -2.10 -8.33
C LEU A 47 4.91 -2.39 -9.13
N VAL A 48 6.00 -2.67 -8.41
CA VAL A 48 7.29 -3.07 -9.01
C VAL A 48 7.15 -4.35 -9.85
N GLN A 49 6.14 -5.16 -9.56
CA GLN A 49 5.78 -6.39 -10.25
C GLN A 49 4.97 -6.16 -11.54
N GLY A 50 4.50 -4.93 -11.81
CA GLY A 50 3.76 -4.55 -13.01
C GLY A 50 2.23 -4.65 -12.91
N SER A 51 1.70 -5.03 -11.75
CA SER A 51 0.25 -5.00 -11.48
C SER A 51 -0.16 -3.68 -10.83
N GLU A 52 -1.40 -3.26 -11.07
CA GLU A 52 -1.99 -2.10 -10.40
C GLU A 52 -2.64 -2.50 -9.08
N ALA A 53 -2.47 -1.69 -8.03
CA ALA A 53 -3.02 -2.00 -6.72
C ALA A 53 -3.38 -0.76 -5.91
N LEU A 54 -4.33 -0.94 -5.00
CA LEU A 54 -4.57 -0.02 -3.90
C LEU A 54 -3.76 -0.50 -2.68
N ILE A 55 -3.09 0.40 -1.98
CA ILE A 55 -2.25 0.07 -0.83
C ILE A 55 -2.77 0.78 0.42
N ALA A 56 -3.13 0.02 1.45
CA ALA A 56 -3.38 0.57 2.78
C ALA A 56 -2.06 0.58 3.56
N ARG A 57 -1.55 1.76 3.91
CA ARG A 57 -0.37 1.94 4.74
C ARG A 57 -0.79 2.20 6.18
N VAL A 58 -0.48 1.25 7.05
CA VAL A 58 -0.76 1.31 8.47
C VAL A 58 0.53 1.63 9.20
N PRO A 59 0.63 2.79 9.87
CA PRO A 59 1.80 3.10 10.67
C PRO A 59 1.81 2.24 11.94
N VAL A 60 2.99 1.75 12.30
CA VAL A 60 3.20 0.93 13.49
C VAL A 60 4.09 1.69 14.46
N TYR A 61 3.59 1.85 15.67
CA TYR A 61 4.24 2.57 16.77
C TYR A 61 4.44 1.62 17.95
N LEU A 62 5.59 1.74 18.61
CA LEU A 62 5.92 0.97 19.80
C LEU A 62 5.08 1.46 20.99
N PRO A 63 4.35 0.58 21.71
CA PRO A 63 3.49 1.00 22.81
C PRO A 63 4.23 1.66 23.97
N GLU A 64 5.50 1.31 24.19
CA GLU A 64 6.26 1.73 25.36
C GLU A 64 6.61 3.22 25.35
N ASN A 65 6.86 3.78 24.16
CA ASN A 65 7.35 5.15 24.00
C ASN A 65 6.71 5.89 22.82
N ASN A 66 5.70 5.30 22.17
CA ASN A 66 5.06 5.81 20.96
C ASN A 66 6.09 6.18 19.87
N ALA A 67 7.22 5.45 19.81
CA ALA A 67 8.21 5.64 18.76
C ALA A 67 7.77 4.93 17.48
N PHE A 68 7.96 5.60 16.35
CA PHE A 68 7.70 5.02 15.04
C PHE A 68 8.60 3.80 14.80
N TRP A 69 8.00 2.63 14.62
CA TRP A 69 8.71 1.39 14.32
C TRP A 69 8.82 1.16 12.81
N GLY A 70 7.73 1.37 12.08
CA GLY A 70 7.68 1.09 10.65
C GLY A 70 6.28 1.21 10.06
N LEU A 71 6.13 0.75 8.82
CA LEU A 71 4.86 0.68 8.12
C LEU A 71 4.52 -0.79 7.83
N LEU A 72 3.28 -1.17 8.14
CA LEU A 72 2.63 -2.33 7.53
C LEU A 72 1.91 -1.85 6.26
N SER A 73 2.07 -2.58 5.15
CA SER A 73 1.39 -2.27 3.89
C SER A 73 0.53 -3.45 3.48
N VAL A 74 -0.76 -3.20 3.28
CA VAL A 74 -1.71 -4.18 2.74
C VAL A 74 -1.95 -3.83 1.28
N VAL A 75 -1.67 -4.77 0.38
CA VAL A 75 -1.86 -4.60 -1.06
C VAL A 75 -3.19 -5.23 -1.45
N LEU A 76 -4.05 -4.42 -2.06
CA LEU A 76 -5.37 -4.80 -2.54
C LEU A 76 -5.32 -4.82 -4.07
N ASP A 77 -5.76 -5.94 -4.63
CA ASP A 77 -5.97 -6.10 -6.07
C ASP A 77 -7.10 -5.17 -6.52
N ILE A 78 -6.77 -4.19 -7.37
CA ILE A 78 -7.72 -3.13 -7.75
C ILE A 78 -8.86 -3.68 -8.60
N GLU A 79 -8.61 -4.67 -9.46
CA GLU A 79 -9.64 -5.29 -10.30
C GLU A 79 -10.67 -5.99 -9.42
N LYS A 80 -10.19 -6.78 -8.44
CA LYS A 80 -11.08 -7.42 -7.47
C LYS A 80 -11.86 -6.40 -6.63
N VAL A 81 -11.25 -5.27 -6.28
CA VAL A 81 -11.97 -4.20 -5.55
C VAL A 81 -13.11 -3.65 -6.42
N TYR A 82 -12.85 -3.37 -7.70
CA TYR A 82 -13.88 -2.87 -8.61
C TYR A 82 -15.00 -3.89 -8.84
N GLU A 83 -14.67 -5.15 -9.10
CA GLU A 83 -15.66 -6.23 -9.25
C GLU A 83 -16.55 -6.36 -8.02
N ASN A 84 -15.97 -6.47 -6.82
CA ASN A 84 -16.75 -6.69 -5.59
C ASN A 84 -17.50 -5.43 -5.12
N SER A 85 -17.14 -4.24 -5.60
CA SER A 85 -17.84 -3.00 -5.26
C SER A 85 -19.11 -2.76 -6.10
N GLY A 86 -19.33 -3.54 -7.17
CA GLY A 86 -20.41 -3.31 -8.13
C GLY A 86 -20.21 -2.06 -9.01
N ILE A 87 -19.05 -1.37 -8.91
CA ILE A 87 -18.82 -0.11 -9.64
C ILE A 87 -18.77 -0.32 -11.16
N ILE A 88 -18.34 -1.50 -11.60
CA ILE A 88 -18.31 -1.89 -13.01
C ILE A 88 -19.75 -2.00 -13.57
N GLU A 89 -20.68 -2.52 -12.78
CA GLU A 89 -22.10 -2.65 -13.15
C GLU A 89 -22.79 -1.28 -13.24
N LEU A 90 -22.40 -0.34 -12.36
CA LEU A 90 -22.89 1.04 -12.40
C LEU A 90 -22.43 1.76 -13.68
N GLN A 91 -21.21 1.51 -14.14
CA GLN A 91 -20.70 2.11 -15.38
C GLN A 91 -21.48 1.67 -16.62
N GLN A 92 -21.98 0.42 -16.67
CA GLN A 92 -22.73 -0.12 -17.81
C GLN A 92 -24.15 0.46 -17.92
N ASN A 93 -24.71 0.99 -16.83
CA ASN A 93 -26.07 1.55 -16.80
C ASN A 93 -26.12 3.07 -17.06
N ILE A 94 -24.98 3.70 -17.35
CA ILE A 94 -24.85 5.15 -17.59
C ILE A 94 -24.67 5.46 -19.11
N ILE A 95 -24.71 4.44 -19.98
CA ILE A 95 -24.64 4.59 -21.44
C ILE A 95 -25.95 4.13 -22.09
#